data_AF-A0A4Y2WPN4-F1
#
_entry.id   AF-A0A4Y2WPN4-F1
#
_cell.length_a   1.000
_cell.length_b   1.000
_cell.length_c   1.000
_cell.angle_alpha   90.00
_cell.angle_beta   90.00
_cell.angle_gamma   90.00
#
_symmetry.space_group_name_H-M   'P 1'
#
loop_
_entity.id
_entity.type
_entity.pdbx_description
1 polymer ?
#
loop_
_entity_poly.entity_id
_entity_poly.type
_entity_poly.pdbx_seq_one_letter_code
_entity_poly.pdbx_strand_id
1 'polypeptide(L)'
;MSGLSGTYKKSANEIYKILLPGKSEETLNAVEVNRLYAVTLGDLVSHYANKVYKRGEQIAFVSNGLWNDLSCPTSYALTENNGRYVTSSVLRGAIDGLIIGLKIEGSPDTFQKLKLSQILSMYYGPTGLLDKNDVLSRSNIQWCEREKNFDNIRTVREEIYKFFLLYTNYMGAIPTENAQDEVNEIIGSIQKSTEVFNDIAGKRR
;
A
#
# COMPACT_ATOMS: atom_id res chain seq x y z
N MET A 1 -21.96 12.68 -5.76
CA MET A 1 -21.03 11.81 -5.01
C MET A 1 -20.04 12.69 -4.28
N SER A 2 -20.30 13.00 -3.02
CA SER A 2 -19.51 13.91 -2.15
C SER A 2 -18.34 13.21 -1.43
N GLY A 3 -17.97 11.99 -1.84
CA GLY A 3 -17.09 11.11 -1.08
C GLY A 3 -15.58 11.33 -1.25
N LEU A 4 -15.14 12.27 -2.08
CA LEU A 4 -13.70 12.55 -2.32
C LEU A 4 -13.23 13.89 -1.75
N SER A 5 -14.11 14.62 -1.05
CA SER A 5 -13.76 15.87 -0.38
C SER A 5 -13.74 15.62 1.13
N GLY A 6 -12.58 15.21 1.63
CA GLY A 6 -12.29 15.10 3.04
C GLY A 6 -10.79 15.22 3.24
N THR A 7 -10.37 15.78 4.37
CA THR A 7 -8.96 15.74 4.77
C THR A 7 -8.52 14.28 4.90
N TYR A 8 -7.59 13.88 4.03
CA TYR A 8 -7.04 12.52 3.94
C TYR A 8 -6.23 12.12 5.17
N LYS A 9 -5.78 13.12 5.94
CA LYS A 9 -5.13 12.96 7.24
C LYS A 9 -6.13 13.14 8.37
N LYS A 10 -5.98 12.34 9.41
CA LYS A 10 -6.73 12.48 10.65
C LYS A 10 -5.80 12.21 11.83
N SER A 11 -6.01 12.92 12.94
CA SER A 11 -5.25 12.67 14.17
C SER A 11 -5.42 11.22 14.62
N ALA A 12 -4.32 10.54 14.90
CA ALA A 12 -4.34 9.18 15.43
C ALA A 12 -5.10 9.12 16.76
N ASN A 13 -4.95 10.13 17.62
CA ASN A 13 -5.68 10.21 18.88
C ASN A 13 -7.20 10.38 18.68
N GLU A 14 -7.63 11.12 17.66
CA GLU A 14 -9.05 11.19 17.32
C GLU A 14 -9.60 9.85 16.82
N ILE A 15 -8.83 9.14 15.99
CA ILE A 15 -9.21 7.79 15.52
C ILE A 15 -9.25 6.83 16.71
N TYR A 16 -8.22 6.85 17.55
CA TYR A 16 -8.09 5.99 18.72
C TYR A 16 -9.25 6.17 19.70
N LYS A 17 -9.67 7.42 19.97
CA LYS A 17 -10.85 7.71 20.81
C LYS A 17 -12.17 7.20 20.24
N ILE A 18 -12.32 7.17 18.91
CA ILE A 18 -13.50 6.59 18.26
C ILE A 18 -13.52 5.07 18.44
N LEU A 19 -12.36 4.43 18.32
CA LEU A 19 -12.22 2.98 18.46
C LEU A 19 -12.30 2.51 19.92
N LEU A 20 -11.72 3.28 20.84
CA LEU A 20 -11.62 3.00 22.27
C LEU A 20 -12.03 4.23 23.09
N PRO A 21 -13.35 4.45 23.28
CA PRO A 21 -13.85 5.60 24.02
C PRO A 21 -13.27 5.69 25.44
N GLY A 22 -12.81 6.89 25.82
CA GLY A 22 -12.25 7.15 27.15
C GLY A 22 -10.77 6.83 27.32
N LYS A 23 -10.08 6.33 26.27
CA LYS A 23 -8.62 6.18 26.27
C LYS A 23 -7.92 7.32 25.53
N SER A 24 -6.73 7.68 25.99
CA SER A 24 -5.80 8.60 25.33
C SER A 24 -4.40 8.04 25.40
N GLU A 25 -3.60 8.28 24.38
CA GLU A 25 -2.25 7.76 24.29
C GLU A 25 -1.26 8.86 23.93
N GLU A 26 -0.24 9.06 24.76
CA GLU A 26 0.73 10.15 24.58
C GLU A 26 1.56 9.94 23.31
N THR A 27 1.88 8.68 22.99
CA THR A 27 2.64 8.31 21.78
C THR A 27 1.91 8.69 20.48
N LEU A 28 0.61 8.96 20.53
CA LEU A 28 -0.22 9.34 19.38
C LEU A 28 -0.46 10.86 19.25
N ASN A 29 0.02 11.69 20.18
CA ASN A 29 -0.31 13.12 20.25
C ASN A 29 0.07 13.92 18.98
N ALA A 30 1.18 13.57 18.35
CA ALA A 30 1.67 14.22 17.13
C ALA A 30 1.47 13.37 15.85
N VAL A 31 0.79 12.23 15.97
CA VAL A 31 0.63 11.30 14.85
C VAL A 31 -0.61 11.66 14.04
N GLU A 32 -0.40 11.98 12.77
CA GLU A 32 -1.46 12.09 11.77
C GLU A 32 -1.41 10.89 10.83
N VAL A 33 -2.53 10.20 10.69
CA VAL A 33 -2.63 9.03 9.81
C VAL A 33 -3.22 9.45 8.47
N ASN A 34 -2.46 9.26 7.39
CA ASN A 34 -3.02 9.33 6.04
C ASN A 34 -3.80 8.06 5.72
N ARG A 35 -5.10 8.22 5.45
CA ARG A 35 -6.02 7.13 5.15
C ARG A 35 -5.61 6.33 3.93
N LEU A 36 -5.10 6.98 2.87
CA LEU A 36 -4.73 6.29 1.63
C LEU A 36 -3.65 5.25 1.91
N TYR A 37 -2.58 5.63 2.62
CA TYR A 37 -1.52 4.71 3.00
C TYR A 37 -2.03 3.63 3.95
N ALA A 38 -2.85 4.00 4.94
CA ALA A 38 -3.42 3.07 5.91
C ALA A 38 -4.23 1.94 5.25
N VAL A 39 -5.15 2.27 4.35
CA VAL A 39 -6.08 1.29 3.73
C VAL A 39 -5.49 0.53 2.54
N THR A 40 -4.27 0.85 2.13
CA THR A 40 -3.58 0.18 1.03
C THR A 40 -2.48 -0.73 1.58
N LEU A 41 -1.31 -0.17 1.87
CA LEU A 41 -0.14 -0.92 2.31
C LEU A 41 0.00 -0.96 3.83
N GLY A 42 -0.49 0.08 4.52
CA GLY A 42 -0.35 0.29 5.94
C GLY A 42 -0.91 -0.84 6.79
N ASP A 43 -2.13 -1.30 6.49
CA ASP A 43 -2.78 -2.43 7.19
C ASP A 43 -1.96 -3.72 7.11
N LEU A 44 -1.57 -4.13 5.90
CA LEU A 44 -0.81 -5.35 5.67
C LEU A 44 0.53 -5.34 6.42
N VAL A 45 1.30 -4.25 6.26
CA VAL A 45 2.62 -4.10 6.88
C VAL A 45 2.50 -4.00 8.39
N SER A 46 1.54 -3.23 8.90
CA SER A 46 1.40 -3.00 10.34
C SER A 46 0.94 -4.23 11.09
N HIS A 47 0.02 -4.99 10.51
CA HIS A 47 -0.44 -6.24 11.11
C HIS A 47 0.71 -7.28 11.14
N TYR A 48 1.55 -7.36 10.10
CA TYR A 48 2.73 -8.23 10.10
C TYR A 48 3.78 -7.79 11.11
N ALA A 49 4.19 -6.52 11.06
CA ALA A 49 5.17 -5.95 11.97
C ALA A 49 4.76 -6.17 13.43
N ASN A 50 3.47 -6.01 13.75
CA ASN A 50 2.96 -6.26 15.10
C ASN A 50 2.99 -7.76 15.47
N LYS A 51 2.84 -8.69 14.52
CA LYS A 51 3.00 -10.12 14.81
C LYS A 51 4.45 -10.47 15.12
N VAL A 52 5.40 -10.00 14.30
CA VAL A 52 6.85 -10.17 14.55
C VAL A 52 7.18 -9.59 15.92
N TYR A 53 6.73 -8.37 16.18
CA TYR A 53 6.91 -7.66 17.44
C TYR A 53 6.37 -8.43 18.66
N LYS A 54 5.11 -8.91 18.62
CA LYS A 54 4.47 -9.55 19.78
C LYS A 54 4.92 -10.99 20.04
N ARG A 55 5.29 -11.73 18.99
CA ARG A 55 5.50 -13.18 19.09
C ARG A 55 6.93 -13.63 18.82
N GLY A 56 7.79 -12.75 18.30
CA GLY A 56 9.11 -13.14 17.81
C GLY A 56 9.04 -14.13 16.63
N GLU A 57 7.86 -14.29 16.01
CA GLU A 57 7.64 -15.19 14.89
C GLU A 57 8.07 -14.47 13.61
N GLN A 58 9.29 -14.75 13.14
CA GLN A 58 9.72 -14.34 11.80
C GLN A 58 9.23 -15.35 10.77
N ILE A 59 8.10 -15.04 10.13
CA ILE A 59 7.63 -15.72 8.92
C ILE A 59 7.91 -14.82 7.74
N ALA A 60 8.37 -15.36 6.61
CA ALA A 60 8.67 -14.47 5.50
C ALA A 60 7.41 -13.75 4.98
N PHE A 61 7.54 -12.43 4.78
CA PHE A 61 6.41 -11.52 4.56
C PHE A 61 5.61 -11.85 3.30
N VAL A 62 6.28 -12.13 2.17
CA VAL A 62 5.65 -12.39 0.88
C VAL A 62 5.81 -13.86 0.47
N SER A 63 4.74 -14.47 -0.05
CA SER A 63 4.77 -15.79 -0.69
C SER A 63 5.04 -15.70 -2.19
N ASN A 64 5.76 -16.69 -2.71
CA ASN A 64 5.93 -16.87 -4.15
C ASN A 64 4.77 -17.69 -4.75
N GLY A 65 4.52 -17.49 -6.03
CA GLY A 65 3.46 -18.16 -6.77
C GLY A 65 3.55 -17.91 -8.27
N LEU A 66 2.63 -18.53 -9.00
CA LEU A 66 2.58 -18.45 -10.45
C LEU A 66 1.17 -18.09 -10.88
N TRP A 67 1.09 -17.12 -11.79
CA TRP A 67 -0.13 -16.87 -12.54
C TRP A 67 -0.33 -17.97 -13.56
N ASN A 68 -1.58 -18.37 -13.78
CA ASN A 68 -1.94 -19.42 -14.72
C ASN A 68 -1.73 -19.05 -16.19
N ASP A 69 -1.64 -17.75 -16.50
CA ASP A 69 -1.41 -17.23 -17.85
C ASP A 69 -0.61 -15.91 -17.78
N LEU A 70 0.27 -15.67 -18.75
CA LEU A 70 1.13 -14.48 -18.80
C LEU A 70 0.47 -13.28 -19.52
N SER A 71 -0.53 -13.57 -20.35
CA SER A 71 -1.24 -12.62 -21.21
C SER A 71 -2.62 -12.24 -20.68
N CYS A 72 -3.33 -13.17 -20.03
CA CYS A 72 -4.63 -12.98 -19.41
C CYS A 72 -4.72 -13.78 -18.09
N PRO A 73 -3.97 -13.37 -17.04
CA PRO A 73 -3.97 -14.06 -15.77
C PRO A 73 -5.37 -14.03 -15.13
N THR A 74 -5.93 -15.20 -14.81
CA THR A 74 -7.24 -15.34 -14.14
C THR A 74 -7.15 -15.98 -12.77
N SER A 75 -6.09 -16.75 -12.50
CA SER A 75 -5.85 -17.38 -11.20
C SER A 75 -4.37 -17.36 -10.84
N TYR A 76 -4.09 -17.22 -9.54
CA TYR A 76 -2.75 -17.24 -8.97
C TYR A 76 -2.63 -18.44 -8.03
N ALA A 77 -1.69 -19.33 -8.33
CA ALA A 77 -1.42 -20.51 -7.52
C ALA A 77 -0.16 -20.29 -6.68
N LEU A 78 -0.24 -20.56 -5.38
CA LEU A 78 0.91 -20.54 -4.50
C LEU A 78 1.83 -21.73 -4.84
N THR A 79 3.13 -21.47 -5.00
CA THR A 79 4.12 -22.53 -5.26
C THR A 79 4.63 -23.18 -3.97
N GLU A 80 4.42 -22.52 -2.84
CA GLU A 80 4.82 -22.99 -1.52
C GLU A 80 3.68 -22.71 -0.52
N ASN A 81 3.36 -23.69 0.33
CA ASN A 81 2.45 -23.52 1.47
C ASN A 81 3.25 -23.43 2.77
N ASN A 82 4.21 -22.52 2.82
CA ASN A 82 5.21 -22.39 3.87
C ASN A 82 4.86 -21.34 4.94
N GLY A 83 3.57 -21.09 5.21
CA GLY A 83 3.14 -20.21 6.30
C GLY A 83 3.52 -18.74 6.10
N ARG A 84 3.60 -18.28 4.85
CA ARG A 84 3.88 -16.88 4.49
C ARG A 84 2.72 -15.97 4.86
N TYR A 85 3.03 -14.71 5.10
CA TYR A 85 2.05 -13.79 5.67
C TYR A 85 1.08 -13.19 4.64
N VAL A 86 1.57 -12.74 3.48
CA VAL A 86 0.77 -12.12 2.41
C VAL A 86 1.14 -12.72 1.05
N THR A 87 0.15 -12.86 0.17
CA THR A 87 0.37 -13.28 -1.22
C THR A 87 0.86 -12.13 -2.09
N SER A 88 1.67 -12.42 -3.11
CA SER A 88 2.13 -11.39 -4.06
C SER A 88 0.97 -10.68 -4.78
N SER A 89 -0.15 -11.37 -5.01
CA SER A 89 -1.36 -10.76 -5.60
C SER A 89 -1.98 -9.69 -4.71
N VAL A 90 -2.12 -9.95 -3.40
CA VAL A 90 -2.65 -8.98 -2.42
C VAL A 90 -1.70 -7.79 -2.32
N LEU A 91 -0.39 -8.03 -2.25
CA LEU A 91 0.61 -6.99 -2.17
C LEU A 91 0.66 -6.11 -3.43
N ARG A 92 0.60 -6.71 -4.62
CA ARG A 92 0.48 -5.97 -5.90
C ARG A 92 -0.76 -5.08 -5.91
N GLY A 93 -1.90 -5.60 -5.48
CA GLY A 93 -3.14 -4.83 -5.37
C GLY A 93 -3.05 -3.65 -4.39
N ALA A 94 -2.40 -3.84 -3.25
CA ALA A 94 -2.16 -2.77 -2.28
C ALA A 94 -1.26 -1.66 -2.85
N ILE A 95 -0.18 -2.02 -3.53
CA ILE A 95 0.74 -1.08 -4.18
C ILE A 95 0.04 -0.34 -5.33
N ASP A 96 -0.68 -1.07 -6.18
CA ASP A 96 -1.46 -0.48 -7.27
C ASP A 96 -2.52 0.49 -6.74
N GLY A 97 -3.24 0.10 -5.69
CA GLY A 97 -4.22 0.96 -5.02
C GLY A 97 -3.60 2.25 -4.47
N LEU A 98 -2.39 2.16 -3.89
CA LEU A 98 -1.65 3.34 -3.41
C LEU A 98 -1.25 4.25 -4.58
N ILE A 99 -0.68 3.69 -5.65
CA ILE A 99 -0.26 4.46 -6.84
C ILE A 99 -1.46 5.16 -7.48
N ILE A 100 -2.56 4.44 -7.70
CA ILE A 100 -3.80 4.98 -8.27
C ILE A 100 -4.35 6.09 -7.35
N GLY A 101 -4.41 5.83 -6.05
CA GLY A 101 -4.92 6.79 -5.06
C GLY A 101 -4.12 8.09 -5.06
N LEU A 102 -2.78 8.01 -5.06
CA LEU A 102 -1.91 9.18 -5.10
C LEU A 102 -2.10 9.99 -6.40
N LYS A 103 -2.31 9.31 -7.52
CA LYS A 103 -2.60 9.99 -8.79
C LYS A 103 -3.97 10.69 -8.77
N ILE A 104 -4.97 10.08 -8.16
CA ILE A 104 -6.29 10.71 -7.95
C ILE A 104 -6.17 11.93 -7.03
N GLU A 105 -5.42 11.82 -5.94
CA GLU A 105 -5.18 12.93 -5.00
C GLU A 105 -4.43 14.09 -5.65
N GLY A 106 -3.47 13.81 -6.53
CA GLY A 106 -2.72 14.84 -7.26
C GLY A 106 -3.54 15.58 -8.32
N SER A 107 -4.57 14.95 -8.88
CA SER A 107 -5.35 15.50 -10.00
C SER A 107 -6.87 15.30 -9.83
N PRO A 108 -7.46 15.78 -8.73
CA PRO A 108 -8.85 15.49 -8.37
C PRO A 108 -9.86 15.94 -9.42
N ASP A 109 -9.65 17.09 -10.06
CA ASP A 109 -10.56 17.63 -11.09
C ASP A 109 -10.66 16.75 -12.35
N THR A 110 -9.62 15.96 -12.60
CA THR A 110 -9.58 14.98 -13.70
C THR A 110 -10.31 13.70 -13.29
N PHE A 111 -9.98 13.14 -12.12
CA PHE A 111 -10.42 11.81 -11.75
C PHE A 111 -11.79 11.76 -11.07
N GLN A 112 -12.26 12.83 -10.42
CA GLN A 112 -13.60 12.88 -9.82
C GLN A 112 -14.75 12.76 -10.85
N LYS A 113 -14.46 12.99 -12.14
CA LYS A 113 -15.42 12.87 -13.25
C LYS A 113 -15.48 11.44 -13.82
N LEU A 114 -14.58 10.56 -13.40
CA LEU A 114 -14.46 9.19 -13.90
C LEU A 114 -15.07 8.21 -12.89
N LYS A 115 -15.66 7.13 -13.41
CA LYS A 115 -16.03 5.97 -12.59
C LYS A 115 -14.76 5.20 -12.20
N LEU A 116 -14.77 4.57 -11.03
CA LEU A 116 -13.65 3.71 -10.60
C LEU A 116 -13.28 2.65 -11.65
N SER A 117 -14.27 2.03 -12.30
CA SER A 117 -14.00 1.05 -13.37
C SER A 117 -13.23 1.65 -14.54
N GLN A 118 -13.49 2.91 -14.90
CA GLN A 118 -12.75 3.60 -15.96
C GLN A 118 -11.31 3.87 -15.53
N ILE A 119 -11.10 4.28 -14.28
CA ILE A 119 -9.75 4.49 -13.72
C ILE A 119 -8.96 3.18 -13.73
N LEU A 120 -9.57 2.08 -13.30
CA LEU A 120 -8.95 0.75 -13.33
C LEU A 120 -8.65 0.29 -14.77
N SER A 121 -9.60 0.47 -15.69
CA SER A 121 -9.38 0.18 -17.12
C SER A 121 -8.26 1.03 -17.72
N MET A 122 -8.11 2.28 -17.27
CA MET A 122 -7.01 3.15 -17.69
C MET A 122 -5.67 2.66 -17.13
N TYR A 123 -5.60 2.40 -15.82
CA TYR A 123 -4.36 1.98 -15.15
C TYR A 123 -3.84 0.62 -15.64
N TYR A 124 -4.74 -0.36 -15.79
CA TYR A 124 -4.42 -1.71 -16.27
C TYR A 124 -4.42 -1.83 -17.80
N GLY A 125 -4.91 -0.80 -18.50
CA GLY A 125 -4.97 -0.74 -19.95
C GLY A 125 -3.78 0.00 -20.58
N PRO A 126 -3.69 0.01 -21.92
CA PRO A 126 -2.59 0.61 -22.66
C PRO A 126 -2.55 2.15 -22.58
N THR A 127 -3.61 2.78 -22.06
CA THR A 127 -3.69 4.25 -21.98
C THR A 127 -2.98 4.81 -20.75
N GLY A 128 -2.95 4.07 -19.64
CA GLY A 128 -2.49 4.58 -18.34
C GLY A 128 -3.37 5.69 -17.76
N LEU A 129 -3.01 6.14 -16.55
CA LEU A 129 -3.68 7.25 -15.88
C LEU A 129 -3.21 8.59 -16.45
N LEU A 130 -3.90 9.03 -17.51
CA LEU A 130 -3.64 10.31 -18.18
C LEU A 130 -3.91 11.50 -17.28
N ASP A 131 -2.97 12.44 -17.22
CA ASP A 131 -3.20 13.77 -16.68
C ASP A 131 -3.51 14.76 -17.80
N LYS A 132 -4.60 15.52 -17.68
CA LYS A 132 -4.99 16.51 -18.68
C LYS A 132 -3.98 17.65 -18.82
N ASN A 133 -3.18 17.89 -17.78
CA ASN A 133 -2.15 18.91 -17.79
C ASN A 133 -0.80 18.40 -18.31
N ASP A 134 -0.70 17.11 -18.61
CA ASP A 134 0.53 16.46 -19.06
C ASP A 134 0.30 15.57 -20.29
N VAL A 135 -0.34 16.14 -21.31
CA VAL A 135 -0.57 15.44 -22.60
C VAL A 135 0.73 15.29 -23.41
N LEU A 136 1.79 16.04 -23.03
CA LEU A 136 3.06 16.09 -23.75
C LEU A 136 4.18 15.27 -23.10
N SER A 137 4.18 15.08 -21.77
CA SER A 137 5.05 14.09 -21.15
C SER A 137 4.30 12.76 -21.14
N ARG A 138 4.97 11.71 -21.63
CA ARG A 138 4.47 10.34 -21.67
C ARG A 138 4.38 9.72 -20.26
N SER A 139 4.08 10.51 -19.22
CA SER A 139 4.00 10.11 -17.81
C SER A 139 2.71 9.35 -17.49
N ASN A 140 2.31 8.45 -18.39
CA ASN A 140 1.14 7.62 -18.20
C ASN A 140 1.47 6.60 -17.12
N ILE A 141 0.96 6.80 -15.92
CA ILE A 141 1.14 5.83 -14.83
C ILE A 141 0.37 4.56 -15.18
N GLN A 142 1.10 3.46 -15.33
CA GLN A 142 0.60 2.13 -15.69
C GLN A 142 1.12 1.07 -14.73
N TRP A 143 0.39 -0.03 -14.66
CA TRP A 143 0.73 -1.19 -13.82
C TRP A 143 2.10 -1.82 -14.15
N CYS A 144 2.56 -1.73 -15.40
CA CYS A 144 3.88 -2.23 -15.83
C CYS A 144 5.04 -1.32 -15.41
N GLU A 145 4.76 -0.06 -15.03
CA GLU A 145 5.72 0.86 -14.43
C GLU A 145 5.62 0.89 -12.90
N ARG A 146 4.97 -0.10 -12.26
CA ARG A 146 4.72 -0.13 -10.81
C ARG A 146 5.98 0.09 -9.99
N GLU A 147 7.08 -0.56 -10.35
CA GLU A 147 8.38 -0.45 -9.64
C GLU A 147 8.84 1.01 -9.55
N LYS A 148 9.02 1.62 -10.72
CA LYS A 148 9.38 3.04 -10.86
C LYS A 148 8.42 3.96 -10.11
N ASN A 149 7.11 3.71 -10.19
CA ASN A 149 6.13 4.55 -9.52
C ASN A 149 6.16 4.38 -8.00
N PHE A 150 6.35 3.16 -7.49
CA PHE A 150 6.43 2.88 -6.06
C PHE A 150 7.68 3.46 -5.43
N ASP A 151 8.84 3.33 -6.08
CA ASP A 151 10.11 3.86 -5.57
C ASP A 151 10.13 5.39 -5.48
N ASN A 152 9.36 6.08 -6.33
CA ASN A 152 9.22 7.53 -6.29
C ASN A 152 8.33 8.02 -5.12
N ILE A 153 7.63 7.14 -4.40
CA ILE A 153 6.77 7.52 -3.28
C ILE A 153 7.62 7.72 -2.02
N ARG A 154 8.15 8.94 -1.87
CA ARG A 154 9.08 9.32 -0.79
C ARG A 154 8.57 9.01 0.63
N THR A 155 7.26 9.04 0.85
CA THR A 155 6.65 9.04 2.19
C THR A 155 6.10 7.68 2.64
N VAL A 156 6.24 6.60 1.85
CA VAL A 156 5.67 5.27 2.18
C VAL A 156 6.04 4.80 3.57
N ARG A 157 7.34 4.84 3.90
CA ARG A 157 7.87 4.37 5.19
C ARG A 157 7.31 5.18 6.34
N GLU A 158 7.33 6.50 6.22
CA GLU A 158 6.85 7.43 7.24
C GLU A 158 5.35 7.27 7.50
N GLU A 159 4.53 7.22 6.44
CA GLU A 159 3.07 7.12 6.58
C GLU A 159 2.63 5.74 7.10
N ILE A 160 3.32 4.67 6.69
CA ILE A 160 3.06 3.33 7.22
C ILE A 160 3.48 3.23 8.67
N TYR A 161 4.60 3.82 9.07
CA TYR A 161 5.02 3.85 10.46
C TYR A 161 4.01 4.60 11.34
N LYS A 162 3.49 5.75 10.89
CA LYS A 162 2.42 6.48 11.61
C LYS A 162 1.17 5.61 11.80
N PHE A 163 0.76 4.87 10.77
CA PHE A 163 -0.36 3.94 10.89
C PHE A 163 -0.04 2.76 11.83
N PHE A 164 1.18 2.22 11.78
CA PHE A 164 1.64 1.17 12.68
C PHE A 164 1.59 1.59 14.15
N LEU A 165 1.97 2.84 14.48
CA LEU A 165 1.82 3.39 15.83
C LEU A 165 0.36 3.38 16.30
N LEU A 166 -0.57 3.79 15.43
CA LEU A 166 -2.01 3.72 15.75
C LEU A 166 -2.46 2.25 15.95
N TYR A 167 -2.06 1.36 15.04
CA TYR A 167 -2.46 -0.04 15.04
C TYR A 167 -1.97 -0.79 16.29
N THR A 168 -0.69 -0.63 16.65
CA THR A 168 -0.09 -1.29 17.81
C THR A 168 -0.75 -0.82 19.12
N ASN A 169 -0.95 0.49 19.27
CA ASN A 169 -1.67 1.04 20.42
C ASN A 169 -3.10 0.50 20.51
N TYR A 170 -3.83 0.44 19.40
CA TYR A 170 -5.15 -0.20 19.35
C TYR A 170 -5.11 -1.68 19.79
N MET A 171 -4.08 -2.41 19.37
CA MET A 171 -3.86 -3.81 19.75
C MET A 171 -3.29 -3.98 21.17
N GLY A 172 -3.09 -2.90 21.94
CA GLY A 172 -2.49 -2.94 23.28
C GLY A 172 -1.01 -3.35 23.28
N ALA A 173 -0.28 -3.08 22.20
CA ALA A 173 1.17 -3.17 22.15
C ALA A 173 1.74 -1.75 22.11
N ILE A 174 2.67 -1.43 23.02
CA ILE A 174 3.41 -0.18 22.97
C ILE A 174 4.66 -0.41 22.11
N PRO A 175 4.83 0.25 20.96
CA PRO A 175 6.00 0.08 20.11
C PRO A 175 7.29 0.58 20.78
N THR A 176 8.41 -0.12 20.57
CA THR A 176 9.74 0.24 21.08
C THR A 176 10.47 1.21 20.15
N GLU A 177 11.66 1.67 20.55
CA GLU A 177 12.55 2.51 19.73
C GLU A 177 12.88 1.88 18.35
N ASN A 178 12.97 0.55 18.26
CA ASN A 178 13.30 -0.17 17.03
C ASN A 178 12.09 -0.46 16.14
N ALA A 179 10.88 -0.07 16.53
CA ALA A 179 9.68 -0.47 15.81
C ALA A 179 9.58 0.18 14.42
N GLN A 180 10.25 1.32 14.23
CA GLN A 180 10.40 1.94 12.92
C GLN A 180 11.32 1.13 12.00
N ASP A 181 12.35 0.48 12.55
CA ASP A 181 13.28 -0.34 11.79
C ASP A 181 12.60 -1.59 11.21
N GLU A 182 11.69 -2.21 11.97
CA GLU A 182 10.89 -3.33 11.48
C GLU A 182 10.04 -2.93 10.27
N VAL A 183 9.31 -1.81 10.35
CA VAL A 183 8.55 -1.26 9.21
C VAL A 183 9.50 -0.99 8.04
N ASN A 184 10.67 -0.41 8.31
CA ASN A 184 11.65 -0.13 7.27
C ASN A 184 12.19 -1.39 6.59
N GLU A 185 12.47 -2.44 7.36
CA GLU A 185 12.96 -3.71 6.82
C GLU A 185 11.92 -4.34 5.90
N ILE A 186 10.65 -4.36 6.33
CA ILE A 186 9.54 -4.90 5.53
C ILE A 186 9.40 -4.13 4.22
N ILE A 187 9.37 -2.79 4.25
CA ILE A 187 9.29 -1.98 3.03
C ILE A 187 10.52 -2.21 2.14
N GLY A 188 11.71 -2.35 2.73
CA GLY A 188 12.94 -2.66 1.98
C GLY A 188 12.89 -4.04 1.31
N SER A 189 12.26 -5.03 1.96
CA SER A 189 12.02 -6.36 1.38
C SER A 189 11.02 -6.30 0.22
N ILE A 190 9.94 -5.53 0.37
CA ILE A 190 8.97 -5.28 -0.72
C ILE A 190 9.69 -4.69 -1.93
N GLN A 191 10.47 -3.62 -1.76
CA GLN A 191 11.20 -2.93 -2.84
C GLN A 191 12.15 -3.85 -3.62
N LYS A 192 12.70 -4.88 -2.97
CA LYS A 192 13.57 -5.87 -3.60
C LYS A 192 12.82 -7.05 -4.23
N SER A 193 11.49 -7.10 -4.07
CA SER A 193 10.67 -8.23 -4.51
C SER A 193 10.47 -8.20 -6.03
N THR A 194 11.25 -9.04 -6.70
CA THR A 194 11.10 -9.31 -8.13
C THR A 194 9.71 -9.84 -8.46
N GLU A 195 9.05 -10.59 -7.57
CA GLU A 195 7.71 -11.11 -7.85
C GLU A 195 6.60 -10.05 -7.70
N VAL A 196 6.86 -8.95 -7.01
CA VAL A 196 5.91 -7.83 -6.93
C VAL A 196 6.10 -6.89 -8.13
N PHE A 197 7.35 -6.67 -8.53
CA PHE A 197 7.72 -5.63 -9.48
C PHE A 197 8.06 -6.13 -10.89
N ASN A 198 8.57 -7.35 -11.06
CA ASN A 198 8.77 -7.88 -12.39
C ASN A 198 7.41 -8.23 -13.00
N ASP A 199 7.18 -7.64 -14.17
CA ASP A 199 6.19 -8.12 -15.10
C ASP A 199 6.64 -9.49 -15.61
N ILE A 200 5.84 -10.52 -15.31
CA ILE A 200 5.99 -11.79 -16.01
C ILE A 200 5.72 -11.60 -17.52
N ALA A 201 5.07 -10.49 -17.90
CA ALA A 201 4.88 -10.04 -19.28
C ALA A 201 6.15 -9.42 -19.95
N GLY A 202 7.25 -9.21 -19.21
CA GLY A 202 8.39 -8.39 -19.63
C GLY A 202 9.62 -9.12 -20.18
N LYS A 203 9.68 -10.46 -20.15
CA LYS A 203 10.75 -11.21 -20.87
C LYS A 203 10.29 -11.60 -22.26
N ARG A 204 9.98 -10.62 -23.10
CA ARG A 204 10.05 -10.81 -24.56
C ARG A 204 11.53 -10.79 -24.94
N ARG A 205 12.07 -11.95 -25.33
CA ARG A 205 13.28 -12.03 -26.16
C ARG A 205 13.04 -11.33 -27.48
#